data_AF-A0A7Y8ISC6-F1
#
_entry.id   AF-A0A7Y8ISC6-F1
#
_cell.length_a   1.000
_cell.length_b   1.000
_cell.length_c   1.000
_cell.angle_alpha   90.00
_cell.angle_beta   90.00
_cell.angle_gamma   90.00
#
_symmetry.space_group_name_H-M   'P 1'
#
loop_
_entity.id
_entity.type
_entity.pdbx_description
1 polymer ?
#
loop_
_entity_poly.entity_id
_entity_poly.type
_entity_poly.pdbx_seq_one_letter_code
_entity_poly.pdbx_strand_id
1 'polypeptide(L)'
;MKAIKVGLIGFGTVGSGVVRVLQKNSKLIEKRLGAKLILKRIADIDLKKDRGVKLEPGVLTRSTEDVIHDPEIQIVMELMGGVEPAKTFILKAIRNKKHIVTANKALLALHGEEIFREAHHMGMDVNFEASVGGGIPLIRSIKEGLVANQIHSIFGILNGTSNYILSKMTDEGRNFKEVLKEAQEKGYAEIDPIYDIEGIDAAHKLAILVRLAFGTPFQFNEIFIGGISEITPLDIQFSREFGYRIKLLAISKVDQGKIEARVHPTLIPESHLLSTVEGVFNAIYIKGDAVGPTLFYGQGAGQMPTGSAVVSDLVELGRNILIQAAGRRVPLLSFQESAIEKIPLKKMDDVVMPYYMRFSALDRPRVLSKISGILGKNDISISAVIQKGRQVNGAVPIVMMTHEAKEKNVHRALKEIDRLEVILGKTMFIRVENELE
;
A
#
# COMPACT_ATOMS: atom_id res chain seq x y z
N MET A 1 36.90 17.78 3.84
CA MET A 1 35.79 17.06 3.17
C MET A 1 34.53 17.25 4.01
N LYS A 2 33.40 17.63 3.42
CA LYS A 2 32.15 17.87 4.17
C LYS A 2 31.60 16.55 4.72
N ALA A 3 31.03 16.59 5.91
CA ALA A 3 30.43 15.43 6.57
C ALA A 3 29.04 15.80 7.09
N ILE A 4 28.09 14.88 6.93
CA ILE A 4 26.72 14.99 7.43
C ILE A 4 26.54 13.86 8.45
N LYS A 5 26.20 14.23 9.68
CA LYS A 5 26.00 13.25 10.76
C LYS A 5 24.52 12.91 10.87
N VAL A 6 24.23 11.62 10.93
CA VAL A 6 22.88 11.08 10.95
C VAL A 6 22.66 10.23 12.20
N GLY A 7 21.44 10.25 12.69
CA GLY A 7 20.97 9.46 13.83
C GLY A 7 19.92 8.45 13.39
N LEU A 8 19.86 7.30 14.06
CA LEU A 8 18.86 6.26 13.82
C LEU A 8 18.05 6.01 15.08
N ILE A 9 16.73 5.90 14.95
CA ILE A 9 15.82 5.46 16.00
C ILE A 9 15.10 4.20 15.50
N GLY A 10 15.28 3.07 16.19
CA GLY A 10 14.79 1.77 15.77
C GLY A 10 15.82 1.02 14.92
N PHE A 11 16.43 0.00 15.51
CA PHE A 11 17.50 -0.79 14.91
C PHE A 11 17.03 -2.20 14.56
N GLY A 12 15.84 -2.34 13.98
CA GLY A 12 15.30 -3.63 13.54
C GLY A 12 15.90 -4.15 12.23
N THR A 13 15.10 -4.94 11.51
CA THR A 13 15.45 -5.50 10.19
C THR A 13 15.82 -4.40 9.19
N VAL A 14 15.02 -3.33 9.09
CA VAL A 14 15.29 -2.22 8.16
C VAL A 14 16.51 -1.41 8.63
N GLY A 15 16.59 -1.06 9.91
CA GLY A 15 17.72 -0.28 10.46
C GLY A 15 19.07 -0.96 10.24
N SER A 16 19.15 -2.28 10.43
CA SER A 16 20.35 -3.06 10.10
C SER A 16 20.65 -3.12 8.60
N GLY A 17 19.61 -3.16 7.75
CA GLY A 17 19.74 -3.00 6.30
C GLY A 17 20.37 -1.66 5.90
N VAL A 18 19.93 -0.56 6.51
CA VAL A 18 20.49 0.79 6.31
C VAL A 18 21.98 0.82 6.67
N VAL A 19 22.34 0.32 7.85
CA VAL A 19 23.75 0.25 8.28
C VAL A 19 24.58 -0.55 7.28
N ARG A 20 24.09 -1.70 6.83
CA ARG A 20 24.78 -2.54 5.85
C ARG A 20 24.99 -1.81 4.53
N VAL A 21 23.99 -1.10 4.02
CA VAL A 21 24.09 -0.31 2.78
C VAL A 21 25.09 0.83 2.95
N LEU A 22 25.01 1.60 4.05
CA LEU A 22 25.94 2.70 4.34
C LEU A 22 27.40 2.23 4.42
N GLN A 23 27.66 1.10 5.09
CA GLN A 23 29.00 0.55 5.23
C GLN A 23 29.53 0.02 3.89
N LYS A 24 28.76 -0.85 3.23
CA LYS A 24 29.17 -1.52 1.98
C LYS A 24 29.38 -0.52 0.85
N ASN A 25 28.52 0.49 0.74
CA ASN A 25 28.51 1.43 -0.38
C ASN A 25 29.06 2.82 -0.03
N SER A 26 29.69 2.99 1.14
CA SER A 26 30.23 4.28 1.64
C SER A 26 30.96 5.10 0.57
N LYS A 27 31.95 4.51 -0.10
CA LYS A 27 32.74 5.17 -1.17
C LYS A 27 31.88 5.59 -2.37
N LEU A 28 30.89 4.78 -2.75
CA LEU A 28 29.98 5.10 -3.87
C LEU A 28 29.04 6.24 -3.50
N ILE A 29 28.46 6.20 -2.31
CA ILE A 29 27.59 7.24 -1.76
C ILE A 29 28.37 8.55 -1.69
N GLU A 30 29.59 8.53 -1.15
CA GLU A 30 30.46 9.71 -1.05
C GLU A 30 30.74 10.33 -2.41
N LYS A 31 31.05 9.53 -3.44
CA LYS A 31 31.22 10.02 -4.82
C LYS A 31 29.95 10.65 -5.40
N ARG A 32 28.77 10.12 -5.07
CA ARG A 32 27.47 10.61 -5.59
C ARG A 32 26.91 11.81 -4.81
N LEU A 33 27.30 11.96 -3.55
CA LEU A 33 26.85 13.02 -2.64
C LEU A 33 27.84 14.18 -2.58
N GLY A 34 29.14 13.93 -2.72
CA GLY A 34 30.20 14.90 -2.47
C GLY A 34 30.49 15.16 -0.99
N ALA A 35 29.94 14.33 -0.09
CA ALA A 35 30.12 14.40 1.35
C ALA A 35 30.03 13.00 1.99
N LYS A 36 30.60 12.86 3.19
CA LYS A 36 30.49 11.63 3.98
C LYS A 36 29.20 11.62 4.78
N LEU A 37 28.47 10.51 4.75
CA LEU A 37 27.40 10.23 5.71
C LEU A 37 28.00 9.48 6.91
N ILE A 38 27.87 10.06 8.11
CA ILE A 38 28.42 9.49 9.34
C ILE A 38 27.27 9.11 10.26
N LEU A 39 27.09 7.81 10.50
CA LEU A 39 26.13 7.32 11.48
C LEU A 39 26.69 7.57 12.89
N LYS A 40 26.16 8.58 13.58
CA LYS A 40 26.69 9.03 14.87
C LYS A 40 26.12 8.23 16.04
N ARG A 41 24.80 8.05 16.05
CA ARG A 41 24.07 7.37 17.13
C ARG A 41 22.95 6.50 16.59
N ILE A 42 22.69 5.40 17.27
CA ILE A 42 21.56 4.52 17.05
C ILE A 42 20.87 4.30 18.39
N ALA A 43 19.60 4.71 18.49
CA ALA A 43 18.76 4.46 19.64
C ALA A 43 17.91 3.19 19.41
N ASP A 44 18.03 2.22 20.30
CA ASP A 44 17.22 1.00 20.31
C ASP A 44 17.04 0.47 21.74
N ILE A 45 15.92 -0.21 22.00
CA ILE A 45 15.65 -0.82 23.31
C ILE A 45 16.59 -2.01 23.59
N ASP A 46 16.99 -2.73 22.55
CA ASP A 46 17.85 -3.90 22.62
C ASP A 46 19.23 -3.60 22.02
N LEU A 47 20.20 -3.38 22.91
CA LEU A 47 21.60 -3.13 22.52
C LEU A 47 22.43 -4.40 22.32
N LYS A 48 21.89 -5.59 22.66
CA LYS A 48 22.64 -6.85 22.71
C LYS A 48 22.38 -7.74 21.51
N LYS A 49 21.17 -7.70 20.94
CA LYS A 49 20.82 -8.53 19.78
C LYS A 49 21.77 -8.29 18.62
N ASP A 50 22.42 -9.37 18.19
CA ASP A 50 23.23 -9.36 16.97
C ASP A 50 22.31 -9.18 15.74
N ARG A 51 22.67 -8.22 14.91
CA ARG A 51 21.96 -7.85 13.68
C ARG A 51 22.83 -8.05 12.44
N GLY A 52 23.96 -8.76 12.60
CA GLY A 52 24.86 -9.13 11.51
C GLY A 52 25.63 -7.97 10.90
N VAL A 53 25.77 -6.85 11.62
CA VAL A 53 26.54 -5.66 11.23
C VAL A 53 27.41 -5.21 12.39
N LYS A 54 28.66 -4.80 12.09
CA LYS A 54 29.59 -4.30 13.11
C LYS A 54 29.38 -2.80 13.30
N LEU A 55 29.36 -2.32 14.53
CA LEU A 55 29.23 -0.92 14.87
C LEU A 55 30.45 -0.47 15.67
N GLU A 56 30.84 0.79 15.51
CA GLU A 56 31.88 1.39 16.34
C GLU A 56 31.42 1.48 17.81
N PRO A 57 32.34 1.34 18.78
CA PRO A 57 32.02 1.48 20.20
C PRO A 57 31.32 2.82 20.49
N GLY A 58 30.26 2.76 21.28
CA GLY A 58 29.49 3.93 21.69
C GLY A 58 28.43 4.41 20.69
N VAL A 59 28.32 3.87 19.47
CA VAL A 59 27.25 4.28 18.54
C VAL A 59 25.86 3.93 19.07
N LEU A 60 25.72 2.80 19.76
CA LEU A 60 24.47 2.33 20.33
C LEU A 60 24.13 3.04 21.66
N THR A 61 22.86 3.41 21.83
CA THR A 61 22.31 3.98 23.06
C THR A 61 20.87 3.49 23.26
N ARG A 62 20.38 3.51 24.51
CA ARG A 62 18.97 3.25 24.84
C ARG A 62 18.12 4.52 24.78
N SER A 63 18.74 5.69 24.76
CA SER A 63 18.07 6.98 24.86
C SER A 63 17.86 7.58 23.47
N THR A 64 16.60 7.79 23.09
CA THR A 64 16.27 8.54 21.86
C THR A 64 16.65 10.01 21.97
N GLU A 65 16.75 10.54 23.20
CA GLU A 65 17.18 11.91 23.47
C GLU A 65 18.62 12.17 23.00
N ASP A 66 19.50 11.16 23.10
CA ASP A 66 20.88 11.24 22.63
C ASP A 66 20.97 11.36 21.10
N VAL A 67 19.88 11.05 20.39
CA VAL A 67 19.75 11.23 18.93
C VAL A 67 19.07 12.57 18.63
N ILE A 68 17.98 12.86 19.34
CA ILE A 68 17.09 14.00 19.08
C ILE A 68 17.68 15.34 19.55
N HIS A 69 18.53 15.37 20.57
CA HIS A 69 19.12 16.62 21.07
C HIS A 69 20.59 16.81 20.72
N ASP A 70 21.22 15.83 20.09
CA ASP A 70 22.62 15.95 19.68
C ASP A 70 22.76 17.04 18.60
N PRO A 71 23.45 18.16 18.88
CA PRO A 71 23.50 19.30 17.98
C PRO A 71 24.27 19.00 16.69
N GLU A 72 25.07 17.93 16.66
CA GLU A 72 25.80 17.55 15.46
C GLU A 72 24.97 16.69 14.50
N ILE A 73 23.90 16.05 14.98
CA ILE A 73 23.02 15.22 14.13
C ILE A 73 22.09 16.13 13.33
N GLN A 74 22.17 16.04 12.01
CA GLN A 74 21.38 16.87 11.09
C GLN A 74 20.14 16.14 10.56
N ILE A 75 20.22 14.81 10.45
CA ILE A 75 19.13 13.97 9.94
C ILE A 75 18.84 12.86 10.94
N VAL A 76 17.57 12.66 11.27
CA VAL A 76 17.08 11.53 12.09
C VAL A 76 16.32 10.57 11.20
N MET A 77 16.73 9.30 11.22
CA MET A 77 15.99 8.19 10.62
C MET A 77 15.08 7.57 11.68
N GLU A 78 13.77 7.55 11.44
CA GLU A 78 12.80 6.85 12.27
C GLU A 78 12.38 5.54 11.58
N LEU A 79 12.73 4.42 12.20
CA LEU A 79 12.49 3.06 11.71
C LEU A 79 11.98 2.13 12.82
N MET A 80 11.25 2.67 13.79
CA MET A 80 10.65 1.90 14.88
C MET A 80 9.35 1.21 14.45
N GLY A 81 8.58 1.86 13.58
CA GLY A 81 7.20 1.47 13.30
C GLY A 81 6.25 1.87 14.44
N GLY A 82 4.95 1.57 14.27
CA GLY A 82 3.90 2.00 15.20
C GLY A 82 3.58 3.50 15.09
N VAL A 83 2.60 3.97 15.88
CA VAL A 83 2.20 5.39 15.87
C VAL A 83 2.89 6.15 17.00
N GLU A 84 2.70 5.73 18.24
CA GLU A 84 3.44 6.24 19.39
C GLU A 84 4.41 5.16 19.90
N PRO A 85 5.62 5.53 20.36
CA PRO A 85 6.13 6.89 20.54
C PRO A 85 6.74 7.55 19.28
N ALA A 86 6.64 6.91 18.11
CA ALA A 86 7.30 7.36 16.88
C ALA A 86 6.91 8.80 16.48
N LYS A 87 5.62 9.13 16.53
CA LYS A 87 5.10 10.48 16.27
C LYS A 87 5.74 11.52 17.18
N THR A 88 5.73 11.24 18.49
CA THR A 88 6.34 12.12 19.50
C THR A 88 7.81 12.39 19.18
N PHE A 89 8.57 11.36 18.82
CA PHE A 89 9.99 11.50 18.48
C PHE A 89 10.23 12.28 17.19
N ILE A 90 9.43 12.06 16.14
CA ILE A 90 9.54 12.80 14.88
C ILE A 90 9.26 14.29 15.10
N LEU A 91 8.15 14.64 15.76
CA LEU A 91 7.80 16.04 16.02
C LEU A 91 8.86 16.73 16.88
N LYS A 92 9.39 16.03 17.88
CA LYS A 92 10.47 16.55 18.73
C LYS A 92 11.77 16.75 17.95
N ALA A 93 12.13 15.85 17.04
CA ALA A 93 13.29 16.01 16.17
C ALA A 93 13.14 17.19 15.20
N ILE A 94 11.95 17.36 14.60
CA ILE A 94 11.64 18.50 13.72
C ILE A 94 11.78 19.83 14.50
N ARG A 95 11.23 19.92 15.71
CA ARG A 95 11.37 21.11 16.58
C ARG A 95 12.81 21.42 16.96
N ASN A 96 13.65 20.39 17.04
CA ASN A 96 15.10 20.50 17.20
C ASN A 96 15.86 20.73 15.88
N LYS A 97 15.15 21.17 14.82
CA LYS A 97 15.70 21.51 13.49
C LYS A 97 16.48 20.37 12.85
N LYS A 98 15.93 19.15 12.95
CA LYS A 98 16.47 17.97 12.27
C LYS A 98 15.56 17.58 11.11
N HIS A 99 16.18 17.23 9.99
CA HIS A 99 15.46 16.60 8.88
C HIS A 99 15.11 15.16 9.24
N ILE A 100 14.05 14.63 8.65
CA ILE A 100 13.53 13.30 8.96
C ILE A 100 13.60 12.40 7.74
N VAL A 101 14.02 11.16 7.94
CA VAL A 101 13.75 10.05 7.03
C VAL A 101 12.92 9.02 7.78
N THR A 102 11.79 8.56 7.23
CA THR A 102 10.97 7.53 7.88
C THR A 102 10.44 6.51 6.88
N ALA A 103 10.27 5.26 7.33
CA ALA A 103 9.59 4.20 6.58
C ALA A 103 8.17 3.93 7.13
N ASN A 104 7.67 4.78 8.03
CA ASN A 104 6.51 4.49 8.84
C ASN A 104 5.19 4.89 8.16
N LYS A 105 4.76 4.03 7.23
CA LYS A 105 3.52 4.17 6.48
C LYS A 105 2.26 4.40 7.34
N ALA A 106 2.13 3.71 8.47
CA ALA A 106 0.95 3.80 9.33
C ALA A 106 0.88 5.19 9.99
N LEU A 107 2.02 5.65 10.53
CA LEU A 107 2.12 6.98 11.10
C LEU A 107 1.82 8.08 10.07
N LEU A 108 2.40 7.98 8.87
CA LEU A 108 2.18 8.97 7.82
C LEU A 108 0.72 8.94 7.31
N ALA A 109 0.10 7.78 7.18
CA ALA A 109 -1.30 7.67 6.78
C ALA A 109 -2.23 8.36 7.80
N LEU A 110 -2.01 8.15 9.10
CA LEU A 110 -2.88 8.63 10.18
C LEU A 110 -2.59 10.07 10.62
N HIS A 111 -1.31 10.45 10.69
CA HIS A 111 -0.86 11.72 11.28
C HIS A 111 0.12 12.50 10.39
N GLY A 112 0.22 12.13 9.11
CA GLY A 112 1.12 12.80 8.16
C GLY A 112 0.87 14.31 8.06
N GLU A 113 -0.40 14.75 8.05
CA GLU A 113 -0.73 16.19 7.96
C GLU A 113 -0.07 17.01 9.07
N GLU A 114 -0.12 16.53 10.32
CA GLU A 114 0.51 17.20 11.45
C GLU A 114 2.03 17.24 11.32
N ILE A 115 2.64 16.12 10.89
CA ILE A 115 4.09 16.00 10.70
C ILE A 115 4.58 16.92 9.58
N PHE A 116 3.92 16.91 8.42
CA PHE A 116 4.32 17.70 7.26
C PHE A 116 4.12 19.19 7.51
N ARG A 117 3.03 19.58 8.18
CA ARG A 117 2.80 20.98 8.57
C ARG A 117 3.85 21.47 9.56
N GLU A 118 4.19 20.68 10.59
CA GLU A 118 5.25 21.04 11.53
C GLU A 118 6.61 21.18 10.81
N ALA A 119 6.93 20.24 9.93
CA ALA A 119 8.15 20.28 9.13
C ALA A 119 8.21 21.53 8.25
N HIS A 120 7.11 21.86 7.56
CA HIS A 120 7.00 23.08 6.76
C HIS A 120 7.23 24.34 7.60
N HIS A 121 6.56 24.47 8.75
CA HIS A 121 6.74 25.60 9.67
C HIS A 121 8.18 25.75 10.16
N MET A 122 8.86 24.64 10.43
CA MET A 122 10.25 24.62 10.89
C MET A 122 11.27 24.72 9.75
N GLY A 123 10.84 24.75 8.49
CA GLY A 123 11.71 24.71 7.31
C GLY A 123 12.52 23.41 7.20
N MET A 124 12.00 22.32 7.75
CA MET A 124 12.61 20.99 7.77
C MET A 124 12.05 20.14 6.63
N ASP A 125 12.84 19.14 6.24
CA ASP A 125 12.43 18.16 5.23
C ASP A 125 12.03 16.85 5.92
N VAL A 126 11.05 16.16 5.34
CA VAL A 126 10.62 14.82 5.74
C VAL A 126 10.57 13.97 4.48
N ASN A 127 11.52 13.04 4.36
CA ASN A 127 11.57 12.09 3.27
C ASN A 127 11.09 10.72 3.73
N PHE A 128 10.38 10.01 2.86
CA PHE A 128 9.65 8.80 3.23
C PHE A 128 9.51 7.80 2.07
N GLU A 129 10.46 7.75 1.15
CA GLU A 129 10.45 6.83 0.00
C GLU A 129 10.27 5.38 0.46
N ALA A 130 10.94 5.00 1.54
CA ALA A 130 10.86 3.66 2.13
C ALA A 130 9.48 3.27 2.68
N SER A 131 8.53 4.20 2.81
CA SER A 131 7.20 3.93 3.35
C SER A 131 6.26 3.25 2.34
N VAL A 132 6.49 3.45 1.03
CA VAL A 132 5.65 2.86 -0.04
C VAL A 132 6.54 2.22 -1.10
N GLY A 133 6.24 0.99 -1.50
CA GLY A 133 6.97 0.31 -2.57
C GLY A 133 8.33 -0.27 -2.16
N GLY A 134 8.75 -0.13 -0.90
CA GLY A 134 9.94 -0.79 -0.37
C GLY A 134 11.22 -0.25 -1.01
N GLY A 135 11.77 -0.98 -1.99
CA GLY A 135 12.92 -0.54 -2.78
C GLY A 135 12.57 0.12 -4.12
N ILE A 136 11.28 0.16 -4.48
CA ILE A 136 10.79 0.79 -5.71
C ILE A 136 10.83 2.33 -5.52
N PRO A 137 11.51 3.09 -6.39
CA PRO A 137 11.58 4.55 -6.29
C PRO A 137 10.26 5.18 -6.80
N LEU A 138 9.25 5.22 -5.95
CA LEU A 138 7.89 5.58 -6.33
C LEU A 138 7.56 7.02 -5.96
N ILE A 139 7.80 7.40 -4.71
CA ILE A 139 7.45 8.72 -4.17
C ILE A 139 8.21 9.80 -4.91
N ARG A 140 9.52 9.62 -5.13
CA ARG A 140 10.31 10.55 -5.94
C ARG A 140 9.83 10.61 -7.39
N SER A 141 9.45 9.47 -7.98
CA SER A 141 8.93 9.43 -9.34
C SER A 141 7.64 10.24 -9.45
N ILE A 142 6.74 10.17 -8.47
CA ILE A 142 5.52 11.00 -8.43
C ILE A 142 5.86 12.48 -8.22
N LYS A 143 6.72 12.80 -7.24
CA LYS A 143 7.03 14.19 -6.86
C LYS A 143 7.83 14.97 -7.90
N GLU A 144 8.76 14.31 -8.58
CA GLU A 144 9.71 14.97 -9.47
C GLU A 144 9.58 14.46 -10.91
N GLY A 145 9.51 13.14 -11.12
CA GLY A 145 9.48 12.55 -12.46
C GLY A 145 8.17 12.78 -13.21
N LEU A 146 7.05 12.76 -12.50
CA LEU A 146 5.69 12.89 -13.03
C LEU A 146 5.09 14.27 -12.77
N VAL A 147 5.89 15.25 -12.34
CA VAL A 147 5.42 16.61 -11.98
C VAL A 147 4.64 17.32 -13.10
N ALA A 148 4.90 16.97 -14.36
CA ALA A 148 4.24 17.54 -15.53
C ALA A 148 2.93 16.80 -15.93
N ASN A 149 2.47 15.83 -15.12
CA ASN A 149 1.32 15.01 -15.45
C ASN A 149 0.18 15.25 -14.47
N GLN A 150 -1.05 15.36 -14.99
CA GLN A 150 -2.24 15.11 -14.22
C GLN A 150 -2.42 13.59 -14.08
N ILE A 151 -2.24 13.08 -12.87
CA ILE A 151 -2.49 11.65 -12.58
C ILE A 151 -3.99 11.39 -12.63
N HIS A 152 -4.42 10.46 -13.48
CA HIS A 152 -5.82 10.03 -13.58
C HIS A 152 -6.13 8.86 -12.65
N SER A 153 -5.21 7.90 -12.58
CA SER A 153 -5.39 6.69 -11.80
C SER A 153 -4.08 6.08 -11.29
N ILE A 154 -4.21 5.37 -10.17
CA ILE A 154 -3.18 4.56 -9.53
C ILE A 154 -3.80 3.20 -9.21
N PHE A 155 -3.20 2.12 -9.71
CA PHE A 155 -3.54 0.75 -9.35
C PHE A 155 -2.31 0.07 -8.78
N GLY A 156 -2.40 -0.39 -7.54
CA GLY A 156 -1.25 -0.90 -6.79
C GLY A 156 -1.49 -2.27 -6.18
N ILE A 157 -0.56 -3.19 -6.44
CA ILE A 157 -0.31 -4.36 -5.59
C ILE A 157 0.73 -3.91 -4.57
N LEU A 158 0.25 -3.48 -3.40
CA LEU A 158 1.06 -2.78 -2.40
C LEU A 158 1.48 -3.64 -1.21
N ASN A 159 1.02 -4.89 -1.13
CA ASN A 159 1.29 -5.79 -0.02
C ASN A 159 1.74 -7.18 -0.51
N GLY A 160 3.02 -7.52 -0.25
CA GLY A 160 3.62 -8.77 -0.73
C GLY A 160 3.05 -10.03 -0.06
N THR A 161 2.63 -9.95 1.20
CA THR A 161 2.04 -11.08 1.94
C THR A 161 0.72 -11.53 1.32
N SER A 162 -0.23 -10.60 1.15
CA SER A 162 -1.52 -10.86 0.52
C SER A 162 -1.36 -11.28 -0.94
N ASN A 163 -0.43 -10.65 -1.69
CA ASN A 163 -0.15 -11.06 -3.07
C ASN A 163 0.40 -12.49 -3.12
N TYR A 164 1.33 -12.84 -2.23
CA TYR A 164 1.87 -14.21 -2.13
C TYR A 164 0.76 -15.23 -1.87
N ILE A 165 -0.14 -14.95 -0.92
CA ILE A 165 -1.25 -15.84 -0.58
C ILE A 165 -2.16 -16.02 -1.80
N LEU A 166 -2.60 -14.94 -2.45
CA LEU A 166 -3.46 -15.03 -3.64
C LEU A 166 -2.76 -15.74 -4.81
N SER A 167 -1.47 -15.50 -5.02
CA SER A 167 -0.65 -16.18 -6.04
C SER A 167 -0.65 -17.70 -5.79
N LYS A 168 -0.35 -18.10 -4.55
CA LYS A 168 -0.29 -19.52 -4.16
C LYS A 168 -1.64 -20.23 -4.21
N MET A 169 -2.70 -19.58 -3.76
CA MET A 169 -4.05 -20.11 -3.91
C MET A 169 -4.44 -20.28 -5.38
N THR A 170 -3.99 -19.36 -6.25
CA THR A 170 -4.26 -19.39 -7.70
C THR A 170 -3.53 -20.52 -8.40
N ASP A 171 -2.24 -20.68 -8.11
CA ASP A 171 -1.40 -21.66 -8.79
C ASP A 171 -1.65 -23.09 -8.29
N GLU A 172 -1.95 -23.26 -7.00
CA GLU A 172 -2.05 -24.59 -6.36
C GLU A 172 -3.49 -25.01 -6.03
N GLY A 173 -4.48 -24.11 -6.18
CA GLY A 173 -5.89 -24.40 -5.86
C GLY A 173 -6.16 -24.66 -4.37
N ARG A 174 -5.29 -24.17 -3.48
CA ARG A 174 -5.33 -24.43 -2.03
C ARG A 174 -6.18 -23.42 -1.26
N ASN A 175 -6.67 -23.83 -0.10
CA ASN A 175 -7.48 -22.97 0.77
C ASN A 175 -6.65 -21.87 1.43
N PHE A 176 -7.28 -20.72 1.66
CA PHE A 176 -6.68 -19.54 2.30
C PHE A 176 -5.92 -19.88 3.59
N LYS A 177 -6.54 -20.62 4.51
CA LYS A 177 -5.95 -20.95 5.82
C LYS A 177 -4.66 -21.77 5.72
N GLU A 178 -4.59 -22.70 4.77
CA GLU A 178 -3.42 -23.55 4.55
C GLU A 178 -2.26 -22.72 3.99
N VAL A 179 -2.55 -21.86 3.01
CA VAL A 179 -1.55 -20.98 2.40
C VAL A 179 -1.06 -19.91 3.37
N LEU A 180 -1.94 -19.37 4.21
CA LEU A 180 -1.57 -18.42 5.25
C LEU A 180 -0.60 -19.07 6.26
N LYS A 181 -0.89 -20.29 6.71
CA LYS A 181 0.00 -21.03 7.61
C LYS A 181 1.38 -21.24 6.98
N GLU A 182 1.44 -21.64 5.72
CA GLU A 182 2.70 -21.77 4.98
C GLU A 182 3.45 -20.43 4.85
N ALA A 183 2.73 -19.34 4.58
CA ALA A 183 3.33 -18.00 4.52
C ALA A 183 3.96 -17.60 5.87
N GLN A 184 3.34 -17.98 6.99
CA GLN A 184 3.89 -17.78 8.34
C GLN A 184 5.15 -18.64 8.58
N GLU A 185 5.11 -19.92 8.20
CA GLU A 185 6.26 -20.83 8.33
C GLU A 185 7.47 -20.37 7.50
N LYS A 186 7.22 -19.76 6.33
CA LYS A 186 8.25 -19.18 5.46
C LYS A 186 8.70 -17.77 5.86
N GLY A 187 8.07 -17.19 6.89
CA GLY A 187 8.36 -15.82 7.35
C GLY A 187 7.90 -14.72 6.39
N TYR A 188 6.99 -15.02 5.47
CA TYR A 188 6.33 -14.02 4.62
C TYR A 188 5.14 -13.34 5.32
N ALA A 189 4.52 -14.01 6.29
CA ALA A 189 3.46 -13.44 7.12
C ALA A 189 3.89 -13.47 8.60
N GLU A 190 3.48 -12.46 9.37
CA GLU A 190 3.65 -12.45 10.83
C GLU A 190 2.62 -13.37 11.52
N ILE A 191 2.81 -13.62 12.83
CA ILE A 191 1.88 -14.43 13.63
C ILE A 191 0.48 -13.79 13.65
N ASP A 192 0.43 -12.47 13.74
CA ASP A 192 -0.78 -11.67 13.54
C ASP A 192 -0.70 -10.95 12.19
N PRO A 193 -1.29 -11.53 11.12
CA PRO A 193 -1.19 -11.01 9.76
C PRO A 193 -2.34 -10.06 9.41
N ILE A 194 -3.16 -9.60 10.38
CA ILE A 194 -4.40 -8.83 10.12
C ILE A 194 -4.14 -7.64 9.20
N TYR A 195 -3.05 -6.91 9.42
CA TYR A 195 -2.73 -5.73 8.61
C TYR A 195 -2.53 -6.07 7.13
N ASP A 196 -2.01 -7.26 6.82
CA ASP A 196 -1.76 -7.72 5.47
C ASP A 196 -3.03 -8.29 4.83
N ILE A 197 -3.69 -9.23 5.52
CA ILE A 197 -4.81 -10.00 4.96
C ILE A 197 -6.11 -9.19 4.90
N GLU A 198 -6.28 -8.21 5.79
CA GLU A 198 -7.42 -7.29 5.79
C GLU A 198 -7.14 -6.01 4.99
N GLY A 199 -5.96 -5.89 4.35
CA GLY A 199 -5.65 -4.78 3.43
C GLY A 199 -5.29 -3.44 4.09
N ILE A 200 -5.11 -3.40 5.41
CA ILE A 200 -4.80 -2.18 6.16
C ILE A 200 -3.43 -1.61 5.78
N ASP A 201 -2.42 -2.47 5.58
CA ASP A 201 -1.08 -2.03 5.14
C ASP A 201 -1.11 -1.43 3.72
N ALA A 202 -1.85 -2.06 2.81
CA ALA A 202 -2.07 -1.51 1.47
C ALA A 202 -2.83 -0.17 1.52
N ALA A 203 -3.79 -0.02 2.44
CA ALA A 203 -4.52 1.23 2.63
C ALA A 203 -3.63 2.34 3.19
N HIS A 204 -2.73 2.07 4.14
CA HIS A 204 -1.76 3.06 4.61
C HIS A 204 -0.89 3.58 3.47
N LYS A 205 -0.41 2.67 2.61
CA LYS A 205 0.39 3.00 1.43
C LYS A 205 -0.42 3.80 0.41
N LEU A 206 -1.67 3.40 0.15
CA LEU A 206 -2.58 4.13 -0.71
C LEU A 206 -2.83 5.55 -0.21
N ALA A 207 -3.01 5.74 1.10
CA ALA A 207 -3.25 7.05 1.68
C ALA A 207 -2.12 8.05 1.36
N ILE A 208 -0.87 7.58 1.43
CA ILE A 208 0.30 8.36 1.06
C ILE A 208 0.30 8.70 -0.43
N LEU A 209 0.01 7.72 -1.29
CA LEU A 209 -0.05 7.90 -2.74
C LEU A 209 -1.14 8.89 -3.16
N VAL A 210 -2.33 8.83 -2.55
CA VAL A 210 -3.43 9.78 -2.82
C VAL A 210 -3.01 11.22 -2.50
N ARG A 211 -2.37 11.43 -1.35
CA ARG A 211 -1.87 12.77 -0.97
C ARG A 211 -0.81 13.29 -1.94
N LEU A 212 0.10 12.43 -2.36
CA LEU A 212 1.17 12.77 -3.31
C LEU A 212 0.64 13.06 -4.73
N ALA A 213 -0.35 12.30 -5.18
CA ALA A 213 -0.85 12.37 -6.55
C ALA A 213 -1.87 13.49 -6.77
N PHE A 214 -2.71 13.76 -5.76
CA PHE A 214 -3.86 14.65 -5.91
C PHE A 214 -3.82 15.88 -4.99
N GLY A 215 -2.87 15.95 -4.05
CA GLY A 215 -2.70 17.14 -3.21
C GLY A 215 -3.92 17.48 -2.37
N THR A 216 -4.63 16.46 -1.86
CA THR A 216 -5.86 16.64 -1.07
C THR A 216 -5.74 16.11 0.36
N PRO A 217 -6.24 16.84 1.38
CA PRO A 217 -6.36 16.34 2.74
C PRO A 217 -7.62 15.48 2.92
N PHE A 218 -7.48 14.36 3.62
CA PHE A 218 -8.58 13.46 4.00
C PHE A 218 -8.20 12.62 5.22
N GLN A 219 -9.21 12.08 5.88
CA GLN A 219 -9.07 11.19 7.03
C GLN A 219 -8.91 9.74 6.55
N PHE A 220 -8.00 8.99 7.19
CA PHE A 220 -7.70 7.61 6.76
C PHE A 220 -8.92 6.69 6.70
N ASN A 221 -9.90 6.88 7.60
CA ASN A 221 -11.14 6.09 7.64
C ASN A 221 -12.10 6.36 6.46
N GLU A 222 -11.80 7.35 5.60
CA GLU A 222 -12.52 7.58 4.35
C GLU A 222 -12.08 6.61 3.23
N ILE A 223 -10.91 5.96 3.37
CA ILE A 223 -10.48 4.90 2.45
C ILE A 223 -11.30 3.64 2.73
N PHE A 224 -11.91 3.09 1.68
CA PHE A 224 -12.59 1.80 1.79
C PHE A 224 -11.56 0.66 1.87
N ILE A 225 -11.74 -0.30 2.78
CA ILE A 225 -10.81 -1.41 2.98
C ILE A 225 -11.60 -2.72 3.03
N GLY A 226 -11.15 -3.71 2.27
CA GLY A 226 -11.62 -5.09 2.31
C GLY A 226 -10.48 -6.09 2.15
N GLY A 227 -10.50 -7.15 2.96
CA GLY A 227 -9.48 -8.20 2.98
C GLY A 227 -9.68 -9.33 1.97
N ILE A 228 -8.70 -10.23 1.95
CA ILE A 228 -8.67 -11.45 1.12
C ILE A 228 -9.11 -12.72 1.85
N SER A 229 -9.44 -12.61 3.14
CA SER A 229 -9.71 -13.74 4.04
C SER A 229 -10.91 -14.62 3.63
N GLU A 230 -11.88 -14.02 2.93
CA GLU A 230 -13.10 -14.70 2.45
C GLU A 230 -12.95 -15.32 1.04
N ILE A 231 -11.80 -15.14 0.37
CA ILE A 231 -11.57 -15.68 -0.97
C ILE A 231 -11.41 -17.20 -0.89
N THR A 232 -12.13 -17.92 -1.75
CA THR A 232 -12.07 -19.40 -1.79
C THR A 232 -11.44 -19.91 -3.09
N PRO A 233 -10.95 -21.16 -3.13
CA PRO A 233 -10.46 -21.78 -4.37
C PRO A 233 -11.50 -21.79 -5.49
N LEU A 234 -12.79 -21.91 -5.12
CA LEU A 234 -13.89 -21.89 -6.08
C LEU A 234 -14.04 -20.52 -6.75
N ASP A 235 -13.80 -19.43 -6.00
CA ASP A 235 -13.83 -18.07 -6.55
C ASP A 235 -12.70 -17.84 -7.54
N ILE A 236 -11.50 -18.33 -7.22
CA ILE A 236 -10.34 -18.30 -8.11
C ILE A 236 -10.61 -19.08 -9.40
N GLN A 237 -11.14 -20.31 -9.27
CA GLN A 237 -11.45 -21.17 -10.40
C GLN A 237 -12.44 -20.49 -11.36
N PHE A 238 -13.57 -20.00 -10.85
CA PHE A 238 -14.56 -19.33 -11.70
C PHE A 238 -14.05 -18.00 -12.26
N SER A 239 -13.28 -17.22 -11.49
CA SER A 239 -12.66 -15.99 -12.02
C SER A 239 -11.80 -16.27 -13.24
N ARG A 240 -11.01 -17.36 -13.20
CA ARG A 240 -10.19 -17.80 -14.32
C ARG A 240 -11.01 -18.23 -15.54
N GLU A 241 -12.14 -18.90 -15.33
CA GLU A 241 -13.06 -19.26 -16.42
C GLU A 241 -13.66 -18.04 -17.13
N PHE A 242 -13.80 -16.92 -16.42
CA PHE A 242 -14.18 -15.63 -17.00
C PHE A 242 -13.01 -14.84 -17.60
N GLY A 243 -11.77 -15.35 -17.52
CA GLY A 243 -10.57 -14.66 -18.02
C GLY A 243 -9.99 -13.61 -17.07
N TYR A 244 -10.20 -13.77 -15.76
CA TYR A 244 -9.73 -12.83 -14.72
C TYR A 244 -8.83 -13.52 -13.69
N ARG A 245 -7.97 -12.72 -13.06
CA ARG A 245 -7.22 -13.05 -11.83
C ARG A 245 -7.70 -12.19 -10.66
N ILE A 246 -7.65 -12.75 -9.46
CA ILE A 246 -7.96 -12.02 -8.22
C ILE A 246 -6.65 -11.43 -7.68
N LYS A 247 -6.62 -10.12 -7.46
CA LYS A 247 -5.52 -9.42 -6.76
C LYS A 247 -6.10 -8.53 -5.66
N LEU A 248 -5.36 -8.34 -4.56
CA LEU A 248 -5.66 -7.27 -3.61
C LEU A 248 -5.11 -5.96 -4.17
N LEU A 249 -6.00 -5.13 -4.72
CA LEU A 249 -5.61 -3.87 -5.33
C LEU A 249 -5.90 -2.70 -4.40
N ALA A 250 -4.94 -1.81 -4.30
CA ALA A 250 -5.11 -0.44 -3.88
C ALA A 250 -5.40 0.42 -5.11
N ILE A 251 -6.57 1.03 -5.16
CA ILE A 251 -7.09 1.74 -6.32
C ILE A 251 -7.34 3.19 -5.92
N SER A 252 -6.82 4.11 -6.73
CA SER A 252 -7.27 5.49 -6.72
C SER A 252 -7.53 6.01 -8.13
N LYS A 253 -8.67 6.67 -8.32
CA LYS A 253 -9.11 7.21 -9.62
C LYS A 253 -9.77 8.56 -9.41
N VAL A 254 -9.54 9.50 -10.31
CA VAL A 254 -10.34 10.73 -10.38
C VAL A 254 -11.62 10.42 -11.16
N ASP A 255 -12.77 10.66 -10.52
CA ASP A 255 -14.08 10.50 -11.14
C ASP A 255 -14.95 11.72 -10.83
N GLN A 256 -15.32 12.49 -11.86
CA GLN A 256 -16.23 13.64 -11.79
C GLN A 256 -15.89 14.63 -10.65
N GLY A 257 -14.61 14.94 -10.48
CA GLY A 257 -14.13 15.87 -9.44
C GLY A 257 -14.09 15.28 -8.02
N LYS A 258 -14.22 13.96 -7.88
CA LYS A 258 -14.00 13.22 -6.63
C LYS A 258 -12.89 12.19 -6.83
N ILE A 259 -12.32 11.72 -5.73
CA ILE A 259 -11.28 10.70 -5.76
C ILE A 259 -11.84 9.39 -5.20
N GLU A 260 -11.80 8.33 -5.98
CA GLU A 260 -11.91 6.97 -5.45
C GLU A 260 -10.63 6.64 -4.68
N ALA A 261 -10.76 6.08 -3.48
CA ALA A 261 -9.63 5.56 -2.71
C ALA A 261 -10.10 4.30 -1.98
N ARG A 262 -9.70 3.14 -2.50
CA ARG A 262 -10.23 1.85 -2.05
C ARG A 262 -9.19 0.74 -2.15
N VAL A 263 -9.21 -0.17 -1.19
CA VAL A 263 -8.43 -1.39 -1.16
C VAL A 263 -9.36 -2.57 -1.02
N HIS A 264 -9.35 -3.50 -1.96
CA HIS A 264 -10.14 -4.74 -1.87
C HIS A 264 -9.68 -5.80 -2.87
N PRO A 265 -10.04 -7.08 -2.67
CA PRO A 265 -9.92 -8.08 -3.72
C PRO A 265 -10.66 -7.60 -4.97
N THR A 266 -9.98 -7.71 -6.09
CA THR A 266 -10.45 -7.19 -7.38
C THR A 266 -10.12 -8.22 -8.46
N LEU A 267 -11.10 -8.53 -9.30
CA LEU A 267 -10.87 -9.27 -10.54
C LEU A 267 -10.28 -8.30 -11.56
N ILE A 268 -9.13 -8.66 -12.12
CA ILE A 268 -8.51 -7.96 -13.24
C ILE A 268 -8.31 -8.91 -14.43
N PRO A 269 -8.41 -8.43 -15.68
CA PRO A 269 -8.21 -9.26 -16.86
C PRO A 269 -6.85 -9.96 -16.82
N GLU A 270 -6.82 -11.23 -17.22
CA GLU A 270 -5.56 -11.99 -17.29
C GLU A 270 -4.55 -11.36 -18.26
N SER A 271 -5.01 -10.61 -19.26
CA SER A 271 -4.15 -9.89 -20.21
C SER A 271 -3.43 -8.67 -19.61
N HIS A 272 -3.88 -8.15 -18.46
CA HIS A 272 -3.33 -6.92 -17.89
C HIS A 272 -2.00 -7.17 -17.16
N LEU A 273 -1.04 -6.23 -17.22
CA LEU A 273 0.30 -6.39 -16.62
C LEU A 273 0.28 -6.66 -15.10
N LEU A 274 -0.67 -6.08 -14.36
CA LEU A 274 -0.80 -6.34 -12.92
C LEU A 274 -1.27 -7.78 -12.62
N SER A 275 -1.88 -8.47 -13.59
CA SER A 275 -2.34 -9.85 -13.42
C SER A 275 -1.16 -10.81 -13.26
N THR A 276 0.00 -10.48 -13.85
CA THR A 276 1.20 -11.32 -13.90
C THR A 276 2.16 -11.07 -12.74
N VAL A 277 1.81 -10.19 -11.80
CA VAL A 277 2.64 -9.84 -10.65
C VAL A 277 2.41 -10.86 -9.54
N GLU A 278 3.34 -11.79 -9.38
CA GLU A 278 3.20 -12.94 -8.49
C GLU A 278 4.14 -12.88 -7.27
N GLY A 279 3.82 -13.69 -6.26
CA GLY A 279 4.63 -13.85 -5.06
C GLY A 279 4.68 -12.61 -4.20
N VAL A 280 5.86 -12.31 -3.65
CA VAL A 280 6.07 -11.19 -2.69
C VAL A 280 6.40 -9.86 -3.38
N PHE A 281 6.26 -9.79 -4.70
CA PHE A 281 6.54 -8.57 -5.46
C PHE A 281 5.36 -7.61 -5.38
N ASN A 282 5.72 -6.33 -5.47
CA ASN A 282 4.78 -5.21 -5.58
C ASN A 282 4.84 -4.62 -6.98
N ALA A 283 3.73 -4.02 -7.38
CA ALA A 283 3.64 -3.30 -8.64
C ALA A 283 2.69 -2.11 -8.49
N ILE A 284 3.07 -0.97 -9.05
CA ILE A 284 2.27 0.26 -9.03
C ILE A 284 2.17 0.76 -10.47
N TYR A 285 0.95 0.73 -10.98
CA TYR A 285 0.59 1.23 -12.30
C TYR A 285 -0.02 2.62 -12.14
N ILE A 286 0.59 3.64 -12.75
CA ILE A 286 0.16 5.03 -12.70
C ILE A 286 -0.14 5.50 -14.11
N LYS A 287 -1.33 6.06 -14.31
CA LYS A 287 -1.72 6.69 -15.57
C LYS A 287 -1.73 8.21 -15.42
N GLY A 288 -0.87 8.88 -16.18
CA GLY A 288 -0.91 10.34 -16.36
C GLY A 288 -1.50 10.72 -17.71
N ASP A 289 -2.01 11.95 -17.81
CA ASP A 289 -2.51 12.54 -19.05
C ASP A 289 -1.48 12.60 -20.18
N ALA A 290 -0.23 12.99 -19.88
CA ALA A 290 0.83 13.18 -20.89
C ALA A 290 1.72 11.95 -21.08
N VAL A 291 2.14 11.30 -19.99
CA VAL A 291 3.04 10.13 -20.02
C VAL A 291 2.30 8.83 -20.37
N GLY A 292 0.97 8.84 -20.26
CA GLY A 292 0.16 7.63 -20.36
C GLY A 292 0.43 6.66 -19.21
N PRO A 293 0.35 5.34 -19.44
CA PRO A 293 0.57 4.36 -18.40
C PRO A 293 2.05 4.11 -18.09
N THR A 294 2.39 4.06 -16.81
CA THR A 294 3.71 3.72 -16.29
C THR A 294 3.60 2.63 -15.23
N LEU A 295 4.55 1.69 -15.21
CA LEU A 295 4.59 0.59 -14.26
C LEU A 295 5.89 0.59 -13.47
N PHE A 296 5.76 0.63 -12.15
CA PHE A 296 6.86 0.47 -11.21
C PHE A 296 6.77 -0.91 -10.56
N TYR A 297 7.77 -1.76 -10.74
CA TYR A 297 7.77 -3.15 -10.30
C TYR A 297 9.03 -3.49 -9.47
N GLY A 298 8.86 -4.24 -8.40
CA GLY A 298 9.98 -4.66 -7.57
C GLY A 298 9.58 -5.20 -6.20
N GLN A 299 10.57 -5.39 -5.33
CA GLN A 299 10.32 -5.86 -3.96
C GLN A 299 9.76 -4.74 -3.10
N GLY A 300 8.53 -4.93 -2.62
CA GLY A 300 7.79 -3.96 -1.79
C GLY A 300 8.16 -3.92 -0.32
N ALA A 301 9.02 -4.84 0.13
CA ALA A 301 9.46 -4.98 1.51
C ALA A 301 10.84 -5.67 1.56
N GLY A 302 11.39 -5.80 2.77
CA GLY A 302 12.60 -6.55 3.05
C GLY A 302 13.77 -5.67 3.48
N GLN A 303 14.73 -6.29 4.17
CA GLN A 303 15.88 -5.61 4.79
C GLN A 303 16.65 -4.72 3.81
N MET A 304 17.08 -5.28 2.68
CA MET A 304 17.92 -4.57 1.71
C MET A 304 17.14 -3.60 0.81
N PRO A 305 15.96 -3.96 0.25
CA PRO A 305 15.17 -3.03 -0.54
C PRO A 305 14.78 -1.77 0.24
N THR A 306 14.19 -1.91 1.43
CA THR A 306 13.79 -0.77 2.26
C THR A 306 15.00 0.01 2.76
N GLY A 307 16.09 -0.66 3.14
CA GLY A 307 17.34 0.00 3.51
C GLY A 307 17.94 0.83 2.37
N SER A 308 17.78 0.38 1.12
CA SER A 308 18.19 1.12 -0.08
C SER A 308 17.39 2.42 -0.25
N ALA A 309 16.06 2.38 -0.08
CA ALA A 309 15.22 3.56 -0.16
C ALA A 309 15.53 4.59 0.94
N VAL A 310 15.74 4.15 2.19
CA VAL A 310 16.16 5.06 3.28
C VAL A 310 17.48 5.74 2.96
N VAL A 311 18.47 5.01 2.43
CA VAL A 311 19.76 5.62 2.04
C VAL A 311 19.60 6.57 0.85
N SER A 312 18.69 6.29 -0.09
CA SER A 312 18.34 7.22 -1.17
C SER A 312 17.81 8.55 -0.62
N ASP A 313 16.97 8.51 0.41
CA ASP A 313 16.43 9.69 1.09
C ASP A 313 17.53 10.46 1.85
N LEU A 314 18.42 9.76 2.55
CA LEU A 314 19.58 10.39 3.20
C LEU A 314 20.45 11.16 2.21
N VAL A 315 20.69 10.60 1.02
CA VAL A 315 21.50 11.25 -0.02
C VAL A 315 20.78 12.48 -0.58
N GLU A 316 19.46 12.43 -0.76
CA GLU A 316 18.66 13.58 -1.20
C GLU A 316 18.70 14.72 -0.19
N LEU A 317 18.40 14.43 1.08
CA LEU A 317 18.49 15.41 2.16
C LEU A 317 19.91 15.95 2.30
N GLY A 318 20.92 15.09 2.17
CA GLY A 318 22.31 15.49 2.17
C GLY A 318 22.63 16.51 1.08
N ARG A 319 22.11 16.33 -0.14
CA ARG A 319 22.25 17.32 -1.23
C ARG A 319 21.62 18.64 -0.84
N ASN A 320 20.40 18.63 -0.31
CA ASN A 320 19.69 19.84 0.09
C ASN A 320 20.42 20.61 1.20
N ILE A 321 20.98 19.90 2.19
CA ILE A 321 21.81 20.47 3.26
C ILE A 321 23.07 21.12 2.68
N LEU A 322 23.76 20.45 1.76
CA LEU A 322 25.03 20.93 1.20
C LEU A 322 24.90 22.24 0.43
N ILE A 323 23.75 22.48 -0.19
CA ILE A 323 23.44 23.70 -0.96
C ILE A 323 22.52 24.68 -0.20
N GLN A 324 22.21 24.40 1.08
CA GLN A 324 21.33 25.22 1.92
C GLN A 324 19.91 25.42 1.35
N ALA A 325 19.39 24.40 0.66
CA ALA A 325 18.03 24.40 0.07
C ALA A 325 17.03 23.50 0.82
N ALA A 326 17.41 23.03 2.01
CA ALA A 326 16.55 22.15 2.81
C ALA A 326 15.26 22.87 3.24
N GLY A 327 14.13 22.15 3.20
CA GLY A 327 12.79 22.66 3.44
C GLY A 327 12.23 23.55 2.32
N ARG A 328 12.96 23.73 1.22
CA ARG A 328 12.62 24.72 0.17
C ARG A 328 12.69 24.20 -1.26
N ARG A 329 13.38 23.09 -1.50
CA ARG A 329 13.67 22.61 -2.86
C ARG A 329 12.47 21.94 -3.52
N VAL A 330 11.91 20.93 -2.85
CA VAL A 330 10.79 20.14 -3.36
C VAL A 330 9.71 20.13 -2.27
N PRO A 331 8.45 20.46 -2.57
CA PRO A 331 7.38 20.36 -1.58
C PRO A 331 7.26 18.97 -1.00
N LEU A 332 6.90 18.87 0.29
CA LEU A 332 6.83 17.57 0.99
C LEU A 332 5.84 16.61 0.33
N LEU A 333 4.66 17.12 -0.04
CA LEU A 333 3.55 16.37 -0.63
C LEU A 333 3.39 16.56 -2.15
N SER A 334 4.46 16.87 -2.90
CA SER A 334 4.43 17.22 -4.34
C SER A 334 3.82 18.59 -4.65
N PHE A 335 2.79 19.00 -3.93
CA PHE A 335 2.11 20.29 -4.10
C PHE A 335 2.65 21.35 -3.13
N GLN A 336 2.65 22.60 -3.57
CA GLN A 336 2.90 23.74 -2.68
C GLN A 336 1.75 23.83 -1.65
N GLU A 337 2.08 24.17 -0.40
CA GLU A 337 1.08 24.24 0.69
C GLU A 337 -0.11 25.15 0.34
N SER A 338 0.15 26.27 -0.37
CA SER A 338 -0.87 27.22 -0.81
C SER A 338 -1.75 26.73 -1.96
N ALA A 339 -1.38 25.64 -2.61
CA ALA A 339 -2.07 25.06 -3.76
C ALA A 339 -2.73 23.70 -3.43
N ILE A 340 -2.67 23.25 -2.17
CA ILE A 340 -3.39 22.06 -1.71
C ILE A 340 -4.89 22.38 -1.72
N GLU A 341 -5.66 21.58 -2.44
CA GLU A 341 -7.11 21.75 -2.57
C GLU A 341 -7.85 20.57 -1.95
N LYS A 342 -9.00 20.85 -1.34
CA LYS A 342 -9.85 19.79 -0.77
C LYS A 342 -10.70 19.15 -1.86
N ILE A 343 -10.19 18.06 -2.42
CA ILE A 343 -10.93 17.18 -3.32
C ILE A 343 -11.56 16.05 -2.48
N PRO A 344 -12.91 15.93 -2.44
CA PRO A 344 -13.57 14.96 -1.58
C PRO A 344 -13.38 13.52 -2.11
N LEU A 345 -13.24 12.57 -1.18
CA LEU A 345 -13.23 11.16 -1.50
C LEU A 345 -14.65 10.68 -1.83
N LYS A 346 -14.77 9.85 -2.87
CA LYS A 346 -16.02 9.21 -3.27
C LYS A 346 -16.33 8.06 -2.31
N LYS A 347 -17.52 8.08 -1.72
CA LYS A 347 -17.97 6.99 -0.84
C LYS A 347 -18.07 5.69 -1.64
N MET A 348 -17.72 4.57 -1.00
CA MET A 348 -17.75 3.27 -1.67
C MET A 348 -19.12 2.91 -2.25
N ASP A 349 -20.19 3.19 -1.51
CA ASP A 349 -21.58 3.05 -1.95
C ASP A 349 -21.91 3.77 -3.26
N ASP A 350 -21.13 4.80 -3.59
CA ASP A 350 -21.30 5.61 -4.78
C ASP A 350 -20.44 5.17 -5.98
N VAL A 351 -19.48 4.27 -5.78
CA VAL A 351 -18.61 3.73 -6.84
C VAL A 351 -19.44 2.88 -7.81
N VAL A 352 -19.11 2.99 -9.10
CA VAL A 352 -19.75 2.28 -10.20
C VAL A 352 -18.70 1.41 -10.86
N MET A 353 -18.95 0.10 -10.90
CA MET A 353 -18.06 -0.89 -11.52
C MET A 353 -18.79 -2.21 -11.74
N PRO A 354 -18.21 -3.17 -12.48
CA PRO A 354 -18.76 -4.51 -12.58
C PRO A 354 -18.44 -5.37 -11.35
N TYR A 355 -19.21 -6.44 -11.19
CA TYR A 355 -19.11 -7.38 -10.06
C TYR A 355 -19.21 -8.82 -10.52
N TYR A 356 -18.38 -9.67 -9.92
CA TYR A 356 -18.53 -11.12 -9.83
C TYR A 356 -19.40 -11.45 -8.62
N MET A 357 -20.37 -12.35 -8.78
CA MET A 357 -21.23 -12.84 -7.71
C MET A 357 -21.36 -14.36 -7.78
N ARG A 358 -21.04 -15.06 -6.68
CA ARG A 358 -21.24 -16.50 -6.52
C ARG A 358 -22.29 -16.78 -5.46
N PHE A 359 -23.38 -17.36 -5.90
CA PHE A 359 -24.50 -17.80 -5.09
C PHE A 359 -24.38 -19.30 -4.80
N SER A 360 -24.58 -19.69 -3.54
CA SER A 360 -24.74 -21.09 -3.15
C SER A 360 -26.23 -21.39 -3.15
N ALA A 361 -26.75 -22.09 -4.16
CA ALA A 361 -28.20 -22.23 -4.34
C ALA A 361 -28.65 -23.69 -4.40
N LEU A 362 -29.90 -23.97 -3.98
CA LEU A 362 -30.53 -25.27 -4.20
C LEU A 362 -30.75 -25.52 -5.70
N ASP A 363 -30.51 -26.75 -6.15
CA ASP A 363 -30.85 -27.17 -7.51
C ASP A 363 -32.37 -27.32 -7.67
N ARG A 364 -33.06 -26.19 -7.89
CA ARG A 364 -34.51 -26.11 -8.11
C ARG A 364 -34.84 -25.24 -9.32
N PRO A 365 -35.93 -25.52 -10.04
CA PRO A 365 -36.42 -24.63 -11.07
C PRO A 365 -36.66 -23.20 -10.53
N ARG A 366 -36.50 -22.20 -11.40
CA ARG A 366 -36.75 -20.76 -11.14
C ARG A 366 -35.78 -20.05 -10.19
N VAL A 367 -34.73 -20.70 -9.71
CA VAL A 367 -33.70 -20.03 -8.88
C VAL A 367 -33.04 -18.89 -9.67
N LEU A 368 -32.58 -19.17 -10.88
CA LEU A 368 -31.92 -18.17 -11.74
C LEU A 368 -32.84 -17.01 -12.10
N SER A 369 -34.13 -17.26 -12.38
CA SER A 369 -35.11 -16.19 -12.64
C SER A 369 -35.39 -15.33 -11.41
N LYS A 370 -35.36 -15.90 -10.20
CA LYS A 370 -35.52 -15.12 -8.96
C LYS A 370 -34.32 -14.20 -8.73
N ILE A 371 -33.10 -14.73 -8.87
CA ILE A 371 -31.86 -13.95 -8.71
C ILE A 371 -31.81 -12.82 -9.75
N SER A 372 -31.96 -13.16 -11.03
CA SER A 372 -31.91 -12.17 -12.12
C SER A 372 -33.03 -11.13 -12.02
N GLY A 373 -34.24 -11.52 -11.59
CA GLY A 373 -35.33 -10.58 -11.34
C GLY A 373 -35.01 -9.56 -10.23
N ILE A 374 -34.38 -10.00 -9.14
CA ILE A 374 -33.93 -9.08 -8.07
C ILE A 374 -32.81 -8.17 -8.56
N LEU A 375 -31.84 -8.70 -9.31
CA LEU A 375 -30.77 -7.88 -9.89
C LEU A 375 -31.35 -6.79 -10.82
N GLY A 376 -32.26 -7.17 -11.73
CA GLY A 376 -32.93 -6.24 -12.64
C GLY A 376 -33.76 -5.17 -11.91
N LYS A 377 -34.50 -5.53 -10.86
CA LYS A 377 -35.22 -4.59 -9.98
C LYS A 377 -34.29 -3.56 -9.30
N ASN A 378 -33.00 -3.89 -9.16
CA ASN A 378 -31.99 -3.04 -8.56
C ASN A 378 -31.12 -2.29 -9.58
N ASP A 379 -31.52 -2.27 -10.86
CA ASP A 379 -30.77 -1.64 -11.97
C ASP A 379 -29.38 -2.28 -12.17
N ILE A 380 -29.30 -3.62 -12.05
CA ILE A 380 -28.07 -4.37 -12.26
C ILE A 380 -28.24 -5.29 -13.47
N SER A 381 -27.50 -5.00 -14.53
CA SER A 381 -27.47 -5.84 -15.74
C SER A 381 -26.44 -6.97 -15.59
N ILE A 382 -26.79 -8.14 -16.11
CA ILE A 382 -25.95 -9.34 -16.09
C ILE A 382 -25.18 -9.40 -17.42
N SER A 383 -23.87 -9.58 -17.35
CA SER A 383 -23.00 -9.72 -18.53
C SER A 383 -22.73 -11.18 -18.90
N ALA A 384 -22.57 -12.05 -17.90
CA ALA A 384 -22.38 -13.48 -18.12
C ALA A 384 -22.88 -14.31 -16.94
N VAL A 385 -23.25 -15.57 -17.21
CA VAL A 385 -23.68 -16.54 -16.19
C VAL A 385 -23.04 -17.89 -16.44
N ILE A 386 -22.51 -18.50 -15.39
CA ILE A 386 -22.04 -19.88 -15.37
C ILE A 386 -22.79 -20.64 -14.27
N GLN A 387 -23.34 -21.79 -14.63
CA GLN A 387 -23.88 -22.76 -13.69
C GLN A 387 -23.33 -24.14 -14.03
N LYS A 388 -22.48 -24.69 -13.17
CA LYS A 388 -21.98 -26.06 -13.30
C LYS A 388 -22.88 -27.00 -12.49
N GLY A 389 -23.62 -27.89 -13.15
CA GLY A 389 -24.40 -28.96 -12.49
C GLY A 389 -23.52 -30.15 -12.09
N ARG A 390 -23.95 -31.21 -11.40
CA ARG A 390 -24.95 -31.44 -10.34
C ARG A 390 -24.16 -32.16 -9.24
N GLN A 391 -24.25 -31.76 -7.97
CA GLN A 391 -24.10 -32.73 -6.88
C GLN A 391 -25.50 -33.25 -6.54
N VAL A 392 -25.68 -34.57 -6.55
CA VAL A 392 -26.90 -35.19 -6.04
C VAL A 392 -26.94 -34.91 -4.54
N ASN A 393 -27.89 -34.09 -4.10
CA ASN A 393 -28.09 -33.60 -2.73
C ASN A 393 -27.03 -32.60 -2.21
N GLY A 394 -26.87 -31.46 -2.89
CA GLY A 394 -26.01 -30.37 -2.39
C GLY A 394 -26.36 -28.99 -2.98
N ALA A 395 -25.74 -27.95 -2.42
CA ALA A 395 -25.77 -26.62 -3.00
C ALA A 395 -25.00 -26.58 -4.32
N VAL A 396 -25.54 -25.90 -5.32
CA VAL A 396 -24.91 -25.69 -6.64
C VAL A 396 -24.43 -24.24 -6.74
N PRO A 397 -23.17 -23.99 -7.13
CA PRO A 397 -22.70 -22.64 -7.38
C PRO A 397 -23.32 -22.08 -8.66
N ILE A 398 -24.03 -20.96 -8.52
CA ILE A 398 -24.44 -20.12 -9.64
C ILE A 398 -23.54 -18.90 -9.61
N VAL A 399 -22.85 -18.62 -10.71
CA VAL A 399 -21.91 -17.52 -10.80
C VAL A 399 -22.35 -16.55 -11.88
N MET A 400 -22.40 -15.27 -11.54
CA MET A 400 -22.81 -14.21 -12.44
C MET A 400 -21.75 -13.12 -12.48
N MET A 401 -21.47 -12.63 -13.67
CA MET A 401 -20.79 -11.36 -13.89
C MET A 401 -21.84 -10.31 -14.24
N THR A 402 -21.64 -9.09 -13.78
CA THR A 402 -22.51 -7.95 -14.06
C THR A 402 -21.85 -7.00 -15.06
N HIS A 403 -22.64 -6.12 -15.66
CA HIS A 403 -22.13 -4.85 -16.18
C HIS A 403 -21.90 -3.89 -15.01
N GLU A 404 -21.52 -2.65 -15.32
CA GLU A 404 -21.38 -1.61 -14.30
C GLU A 404 -22.66 -1.41 -13.50
N ALA A 405 -22.50 -1.42 -12.19
CA ALA A 405 -23.56 -1.13 -11.24
C ALA A 405 -23.02 -0.29 -10.10
N LYS A 406 -23.90 0.49 -9.48
CA LYS A 406 -23.56 1.27 -8.30
C LYS A 406 -23.51 0.37 -7.07
N GLU A 407 -22.46 0.46 -6.25
CA GLU A 407 -22.24 -0.48 -5.14
C GLU A 407 -23.43 -0.58 -4.16
N LYS A 408 -24.06 0.55 -3.83
CA LYS A 408 -25.25 0.56 -2.97
C LYS A 408 -26.39 -0.31 -3.53
N ASN A 409 -26.55 -0.36 -4.85
CA ASN A 409 -27.59 -1.16 -5.50
C ASN A 409 -27.26 -2.64 -5.41
N VAL A 410 -25.98 -3.00 -5.58
CA VAL A 410 -25.48 -4.37 -5.38
C VAL A 410 -25.74 -4.83 -3.95
N HIS A 411 -25.37 -4.05 -2.94
CA HIS A 411 -25.64 -4.41 -1.55
C HIS A 411 -27.13 -4.56 -1.24
N ARG A 412 -27.99 -3.71 -1.84
CA ARG A 412 -29.44 -3.83 -1.71
C ARG A 412 -29.96 -5.13 -2.34
N ALA A 413 -29.48 -5.48 -3.53
CA ALA A 413 -29.84 -6.72 -4.22
C ALA A 413 -29.38 -7.97 -3.45
N LEU A 414 -28.13 -7.99 -2.98
CA LEU A 414 -27.57 -9.11 -2.23
C LEU A 414 -28.33 -9.36 -0.91
N LYS A 415 -28.73 -8.30 -0.21
CA LYS A 415 -29.58 -8.42 1.00
C LYS A 415 -30.95 -9.06 0.72
N GLU A 416 -31.52 -8.83 -0.47
CA GLU A 416 -32.79 -9.43 -0.89
C GLU A 416 -32.57 -10.89 -1.35
N ILE A 417 -31.51 -11.16 -2.10
CA ILE A 417 -31.16 -12.50 -2.61
C ILE A 417 -30.81 -13.46 -1.47
N ASP A 418 -29.97 -13.04 -0.51
CA ASP A 418 -29.52 -13.88 0.61
C ASP A 418 -30.67 -14.30 1.56
N ARG A 419 -31.86 -13.68 1.44
CA ARG A 419 -33.06 -14.04 2.19
C ARG A 419 -33.96 -15.06 1.48
N LEU A 420 -33.67 -15.39 0.22
CA LEU A 420 -34.42 -16.40 -0.50
C LEU A 420 -34.16 -17.78 0.10
N GLU A 421 -35.22 -18.56 0.34
CA GLU A 421 -35.12 -19.94 0.86
C GLU A 421 -34.28 -20.89 -0.01
N VAL A 422 -34.06 -20.51 -1.26
CA VAL A 422 -33.25 -21.29 -2.22
C VAL A 422 -31.76 -20.96 -2.17
N ILE A 423 -31.34 -19.99 -1.36
CA ILE A 423 -29.94 -19.59 -1.17
C ILE A 423 -29.44 -20.11 0.18
N LEU A 424 -28.32 -20.85 0.16
CA LEU A 424 -27.81 -21.65 1.27
C LEU A 424 -26.63 -20.99 2.00
N GLY A 425 -26.58 -19.66 2.04
CA GLY A 425 -25.54 -18.90 2.73
C GLY A 425 -25.36 -17.50 2.16
N LYS A 426 -24.43 -16.75 2.74
CA LYS A 426 -24.08 -15.41 2.26
C LYS A 426 -23.50 -15.49 0.85
N THR A 427 -23.98 -14.63 -0.04
CA THR A 427 -23.42 -14.51 -1.39
C THR A 427 -21.99 -14.00 -1.32
N MET A 428 -21.08 -14.67 -2.05
CA MET A 428 -19.73 -14.17 -2.26
C MET A 428 -19.77 -13.19 -3.44
N PHE A 429 -19.20 -12.00 -3.27
CA PHE A 429 -19.06 -11.06 -4.38
C PHE A 429 -17.67 -10.46 -4.39
N ILE A 430 -17.16 -10.19 -5.59
CA ILE A 430 -15.85 -9.57 -5.80
C ILE A 430 -16.01 -8.49 -6.85
N ARG A 431 -15.37 -7.35 -6.62
CA ARG A 431 -15.38 -6.22 -7.56
C ARG A 431 -14.50 -6.53 -8.76
N VAL A 432 -14.86 -6.01 -9.92
CA VAL A 432 -14.12 -6.19 -11.17
C VAL A 432 -13.61 -4.83 -11.61
N GLU A 433 -12.37 -4.76 -12.08
CA GLU A 433 -11.80 -3.55 -12.66
C GLU A 433 -11.35 -3.87 -14.08
N ASN A 434 -12.09 -3.36 -15.06
CA ASN A 434 -11.80 -3.54 -16.49
C ASN A 434 -11.02 -2.34 -17.05
N GLU A 435 -11.22 -1.15 -16.49
CA GLU A 435 -10.63 0.10 -16.95
C GLU A 435 -9.28 0.36 -16.26
N LEU A 436 -8.31 -0.50 -16.55
CA LEU A 436 -6.93 -0.38 -16.05
C LEU A 436 -6.02 0.41 -17.01
N GLU A 437 -6.47 0.68 -18.23
CA GLU A 437 -5.71 1.32 -19.32
C GLU A 437 -5.92 2.82 -19.44
#